data_AF-A0ABD0SYR7-F1
#
_entry.id   AF-A0ABD0SYR7-F1
#
_cell.length_a   1.000
_cell.length_b   1.000
_cell.length_c   1.000
_cell.angle_alpha   90.00
_cell.angle_beta   90.00
_cell.angle_gamma   90.00
#
_symmetry.space_group_name_H-M   'P 1'
#
loop_
_entity.id
_entity.type
_entity.pdbx_description
1 polymer ?
#
loop_
_entity_poly.entity_id
_entity_poly.type
_entity_poly.pdbx_seq_one_letter_code
_entity_poly.pdbx_strand_id
1 'polypeptide(L)'
;MASTENNSFGSQQNQESKTKATRVNVDSILIEELGQCGKFHIRTVLLLSLAGCLGAWATNEYVFTTARIPSRCHIPECDLDVPEFTPAWLLNAIPGVSLDSFDSCQRFANATAAPAHGEDMVYTVLSHSAAAWFDRGQVEKCDRHLYYNTDTIVYDFDLGCDEWRRSLVGSLVVAGLMVAMPITGFVSDRWGRRTALVFNATNTAWIGLLRYFCNSYIMFVMLEFAQNVFGAGAFSTAYIMDHYALSLTVYLVGTGCISATMTSINIYTAELFPTQYRHSLFAFCSMLGRMGSILAPLTPALGAAVWNNLPFALFAGCACAAGALVLLTPETRGVGFTDTMEEAEKIGKSKV
;
A
#
# COMPACT_ATOMS: atom_id res chain seq x y z
N MET A 1 -61.79 -17.12 -58.44
CA MET A 1 -61.38 -16.92 -57.04
C MET A 1 -59.87 -17.07 -56.96
N ALA A 2 -59.10 -15.98 -57.09
CA ALA A 2 -57.65 -15.99 -56.93
C ALA A 2 -57.12 -14.54 -56.84
N SER A 3 -56.94 -14.00 -55.64
CA SER A 3 -56.08 -12.84 -55.34
C SER A 3 -56.20 -12.44 -53.85
N THR A 4 -55.47 -13.14 -52.98
CA THR A 4 -55.41 -12.83 -51.52
C THR A 4 -53.96 -12.84 -51.02
N GLU A 5 -53.03 -12.24 -51.79
CA GLU A 5 -51.58 -12.45 -51.59
C GLU A 5 -50.72 -11.17 -51.66
N ASN A 6 -51.31 -9.97 -51.52
CA ASN A 6 -50.58 -8.69 -51.62
C ASN A 6 -50.35 -7.94 -50.28
N ASN A 7 -50.79 -8.46 -49.13
CA ASN A 7 -50.75 -7.72 -47.85
C ASN A 7 -49.55 -8.05 -46.93
N SER A 8 -48.64 -8.95 -47.32
CA SER A 8 -47.50 -9.39 -46.48
C SER A 8 -46.20 -8.60 -46.69
N PHE A 9 -46.04 -7.89 -47.82
CA PHE A 9 -44.76 -7.22 -48.16
C PHE A 9 -44.63 -5.81 -47.55
N GLY A 10 -45.75 -5.08 -47.40
CA GLY A 10 -45.76 -3.72 -46.88
C GLY A 10 -45.49 -3.59 -45.37
N SER A 11 -45.64 -4.68 -44.60
CA SER A 11 -45.35 -4.70 -43.17
C SER A 11 -43.85 -4.86 -42.88
N GLN A 12 -43.09 -5.59 -43.70
CA GLN A 12 -41.66 -5.82 -43.48
C GLN A 12 -40.83 -4.55 -43.69
N GLN A 13 -41.05 -3.80 -44.77
CA GLN A 13 -40.32 -2.53 -45.01
C GLN A 13 -40.59 -1.47 -43.93
N ASN A 14 -41.80 -1.43 -43.38
CA ASN A 14 -42.16 -0.50 -42.30
C ASN A 14 -41.50 -0.87 -40.95
N GLN A 15 -41.17 -2.15 -40.78
CA GLN A 15 -40.50 -2.67 -39.59
C GLN A 15 -38.97 -2.54 -39.69
N GLU A 16 -38.38 -2.73 -40.87
CA GLU A 16 -36.95 -2.37 -41.13
C GLU A 16 -36.71 -0.85 -40.99
N SER A 17 -37.63 -0.03 -41.50
CA SER A 17 -37.61 1.43 -41.35
C SER A 17 -37.61 1.84 -39.86
N LYS A 18 -38.53 1.30 -39.06
CA LYS A 18 -38.58 1.56 -37.60
C LYS A 18 -37.36 1.01 -36.85
N THR A 19 -36.80 -0.12 -37.26
CA THR A 19 -35.62 -0.71 -36.59
C THR A 19 -34.34 0.09 -36.83
N LYS A 20 -34.28 0.86 -37.93
CA LYS A 20 -33.17 1.81 -38.20
C LYS A 20 -33.21 3.07 -37.31
N ALA A 21 -34.34 3.38 -36.69
CA ALA A 21 -34.55 4.61 -35.91
C ALA A 21 -34.02 4.54 -34.46
N THR A 22 -33.52 3.39 -34.00
CA THR A 22 -33.06 3.21 -32.60
C THR A 22 -31.63 2.66 -32.48
N ARG A 23 -30.72 3.10 -33.37
CA ARG A 23 -29.32 3.22 -32.97
C ARG A 23 -29.11 4.63 -32.41
N VAL A 24 -29.33 4.74 -31.10
CA VAL A 24 -28.90 5.91 -30.32
C VAL A 24 -27.38 6.02 -30.50
N ASN A 25 -26.96 6.96 -31.33
CA ASN A 25 -25.57 7.08 -31.72
C ASN A 25 -24.84 7.80 -30.58
N VAL A 26 -24.13 7.05 -29.75
CA VAL A 26 -23.54 7.58 -28.50
C VAL A 26 -22.62 8.77 -28.79
N ASP A 27 -21.93 8.74 -29.92
CA ASP A 27 -21.09 9.84 -30.40
C ASP A 27 -21.87 11.12 -30.72
N SER A 28 -23.11 11.04 -31.23
CA SER A 28 -23.91 12.25 -31.47
C SER A 28 -24.45 12.83 -30.16
N ILE A 29 -24.82 12.00 -29.17
CA ILE A 29 -25.14 12.49 -27.82
C ILE A 29 -23.93 13.15 -27.15
N LEU A 30 -22.74 12.56 -27.28
CA LEU A 30 -21.49 13.13 -26.77
C LEU A 30 -21.14 14.48 -27.42
N ILE A 31 -21.56 14.72 -28.66
CA ILE A 31 -21.26 15.95 -29.40
C ILE A 31 -22.37 17.01 -29.24
N GLU A 32 -23.65 16.62 -29.22
CA GLU A 32 -24.80 17.53 -29.17
C GLU A 32 -25.21 17.92 -27.74
N GLU A 33 -25.13 17.02 -26.75
CA GLU A 33 -25.51 17.36 -25.35
C GLU A 33 -24.32 17.73 -24.45
N LEU A 34 -23.15 17.11 -24.62
CA LEU A 34 -21.99 17.35 -23.74
C LEU A 34 -21.05 18.47 -24.24
N GLY A 35 -21.10 18.77 -25.54
CA GLY A 35 -20.39 19.88 -26.18
C GLY A 35 -18.86 19.72 -26.25
N GLN A 36 -18.23 20.49 -27.13
CA GLN A 36 -16.76 20.53 -27.22
C GLN A 36 -16.14 20.97 -25.89
N CYS A 37 -14.98 20.39 -25.52
CA CYS A 37 -14.24 20.68 -24.29
C CYS A 37 -13.95 22.17 -24.07
N GLY A 38 -14.91 22.89 -23.49
CA GLY A 38 -14.81 24.31 -23.22
C GLY A 38 -13.76 24.63 -22.16
N LYS A 39 -13.31 25.89 -22.16
CA LYS A 39 -12.34 26.43 -21.17
C LYS A 39 -12.78 26.19 -19.71
N PHE A 40 -14.08 26.08 -19.45
CA PHE A 40 -14.65 25.74 -18.15
C PHE A 40 -14.31 24.30 -17.72
N HIS A 41 -14.47 23.31 -18.61
CA HIS A 41 -14.14 21.92 -18.34
C HIS A 41 -12.63 21.76 -18.09
N ILE A 42 -11.79 22.34 -18.97
CA ILE A 42 -10.33 22.31 -18.80
C ILE A 42 -9.90 22.95 -17.47
N ARG A 43 -10.45 24.12 -17.12
CA ARG A 43 -10.17 24.78 -15.83
C ARG A 43 -10.60 23.94 -14.64
N THR A 44 -11.73 23.25 -14.74
CA THR A 44 -12.27 22.42 -13.66
C THR A 44 -11.41 21.18 -13.44
N VAL A 45 -11.04 20.48 -14.52
CA VAL A 45 -10.12 19.32 -14.47
C VAL A 45 -8.74 19.71 -13.93
N LEU A 46 -8.18 20.86 -14.33
CA LEU A 46 -6.90 21.34 -13.78
C LEU A 46 -6.97 21.65 -12.26
N LEU A 47 -8.11 22.12 -11.77
CA LEU A 47 -8.31 22.38 -10.34
C LEU A 47 -8.55 21.09 -9.53
N LEU A 48 -9.30 20.14 -10.08
CA LEU A 48 -9.60 18.85 -9.43
C LEU A 48 -8.37 17.93 -9.41
N SER A 49 -7.61 17.86 -10.51
CA SER A 49 -6.34 17.13 -10.55
C SER A 49 -5.30 17.71 -9.58
N LEU A 50 -5.17 19.04 -9.48
CA LEU A 50 -4.31 19.67 -8.47
C LEU A 50 -4.76 19.31 -7.04
N ALA A 51 -6.06 19.34 -6.75
CA ALA A 51 -6.60 18.94 -5.45
C ALA A 51 -6.34 17.44 -5.16
N GLY A 52 -6.48 16.57 -6.17
CA GLY A 52 -6.15 15.15 -6.09
C GLY A 52 -4.67 14.89 -5.82
N CYS A 53 -3.77 15.61 -6.49
CA CYS A 53 -2.32 15.53 -6.25
C CYS A 53 -1.94 15.99 -4.84
N LEU A 54 -2.51 17.09 -4.34
CA LEU A 54 -2.26 17.58 -2.97
C LEU A 54 -2.82 16.62 -1.91
N GLY A 55 -4.00 16.03 -2.15
CA GLY A 55 -4.55 14.97 -1.30
C GLY A 55 -3.65 13.73 -1.28
N ALA A 56 -3.16 13.28 -2.45
CA ALA A 56 -2.26 12.15 -2.58
C ALA A 56 -0.89 12.39 -1.91
N TRP A 57 -0.36 13.62 -1.93
CA TRP A 57 0.83 13.98 -1.18
C TRP A 57 0.58 13.76 0.32
N ALA A 58 -0.46 14.39 0.87
CA ALA A 58 -0.76 14.33 2.30
C ALA A 58 -1.01 12.92 2.84
N THR A 59 -1.53 11.99 2.02
CA THR A 59 -1.70 10.59 2.41
C THR A 59 -0.43 9.73 2.28
N ASN A 60 0.57 10.16 1.51
CA ASN A 60 1.82 9.39 1.28
C ASN A 60 3.04 9.95 2.02
N GLU A 61 2.92 11.12 2.65
CA GLU A 61 3.97 11.77 3.46
C GLU A 61 4.58 10.81 4.50
N TYR A 62 3.74 9.98 5.15
CA TYR A 62 4.18 9.04 6.18
C TYR A 62 5.31 8.10 5.70
N VAL A 63 5.31 7.73 4.41
CA VAL A 63 6.30 6.81 3.83
C VAL A 63 7.72 7.39 3.92
N PHE A 64 7.85 8.71 3.74
CA PHE A 64 9.12 9.42 3.81
C PHE A 64 9.50 9.73 5.26
N THR A 65 8.53 10.16 6.07
CA THR A 65 8.80 10.57 7.47
C THR A 65 9.06 9.41 8.42
N THR A 66 8.57 8.20 8.12
CA THR A 66 8.85 6.97 8.90
C THR A 66 9.91 6.06 8.27
N ALA A 67 10.59 6.50 7.21
CA ALA A 67 11.65 5.73 6.56
C ALA A 67 12.80 5.41 7.55
N ARG A 68 13.40 4.22 7.44
CA ARG A 68 14.54 3.85 8.30
C ARG A 68 15.76 4.68 7.90
N ILE A 69 16.11 5.65 8.74
CA ILE A 69 17.37 6.38 8.63
C ILE A 69 18.54 5.60 9.27
N PRO A 70 19.77 5.75 8.76
CA PRO A 70 20.95 5.20 9.43
C PRO A 70 21.08 5.79 10.83
N SER A 71 21.22 4.91 11.82
CA SER A 71 21.47 5.23 13.21
C SER A 71 22.59 4.36 13.76
N ARG A 72 23.28 4.88 14.77
CA ARG A 72 24.29 4.17 15.55
C ARG A 72 24.09 4.44 17.03
N CYS A 73 24.80 3.72 17.87
CA CYS A 73 24.82 4.01 19.30
C CYS A 73 25.72 5.22 19.61
N HIS A 74 25.29 6.05 20.56
CA HIS A 74 26.14 7.07 21.19
C HIS A 74 27.08 6.39 22.20
N ILE A 75 28.37 6.71 22.14
CA ILE A 75 29.42 6.03 22.92
C ILE A 75 30.14 7.13 23.71
N PRO A 76 29.71 7.42 24.96
CA PRO A 76 30.24 8.55 25.73
C PRO A 76 31.74 8.44 26.07
N GLU A 77 32.32 7.25 25.90
CA GLU A 77 33.74 6.99 26.08
C GLU A 77 34.60 7.50 24.91
N CYS A 78 34.03 7.65 23.70
CA CYS A 78 34.77 7.97 22.46
C CYS A 78 34.16 9.13 21.63
N ASP A 79 32.88 9.43 21.80
CA ASP A 79 32.21 10.53 21.09
C ASP A 79 32.65 11.90 21.64
N LEU A 80 33.00 12.80 20.72
CA LEU A 80 33.32 14.21 21.03
C LEU A 80 32.02 15.03 21.21
N ASP A 81 32.14 16.25 21.77
CA ASP A 81 31.02 17.20 21.93
C ASP A 81 30.22 17.43 20.64
N VAL A 82 30.90 17.35 19.49
CA VAL A 82 30.28 17.25 18.16
C VAL A 82 30.63 15.88 17.56
N PRO A 83 29.77 14.86 17.71
CA PRO A 83 30.06 13.50 17.28
C PRO A 83 29.94 13.34 15.76
N GLU A 84 31.01 12.85 15.12
CA GLU A 84 31.00 12.43 13.72
C GLU A 84 30.22 11.12 13.56
N PHE A 85 29.44 10.95 12.48
CA PHE A 85 28.59 9.75 12.34
C PHE A 85 29.41 8.46 12.14
N THR A 86 30.49 8.48 11.36
CA THR A 86 31.34 7.31 11.03
C THR A 86 32.83 7.52 11.35
N PRO A 87 33.23 7.55 12.64
CA PRO A 87 34.63 7.69 13.02
C PRO A 87 35.41 6.38 12.81
N ALA A 88 36.73 6.47 12.61
CA ALA A 88 37.59 5.32 12.34
C ALA A 88 37.64 4.25 13.46
N TRP A 89 37.23 4.63 14.69
CA TRP A 89 37.14 3.72 15.84
C TRP A 89 35.79 2.98 15.96
N LEU A 90 34.78 3.30 15.13
CA LEU A 90 33.39 2.82 15.28
C LEU A 90 33.28 1.28 15.41
N LEU A 91 33.97 0.55 14.53
CA LEU A 91 33.98 -0.92 14.48
C LEU A 91 34.69 -1.58 15.67
N ASN A 92 35.32 -0.80 16.55
CA ASN A 92 35.88 -1.30 17.80
C ASN A 92 34.84 -1.36 18.94
N ALA A 93 33.77 -0.56 18.84
CA ALA A 93 32.79 -0.34 19.90
C ALA A 93 31.36 -0.79 19.52
N ILE A 94 31.07 -0.92 18.22
CA ILE A 94 29.81 -1.44 17.67
C ILE A 94 30.10 -2.70 16.83
N PRO A 95 29.31 -3.79 16.97
CA PRO A 95 29.44 -4.95 16.10
C PRO A 95 29.10 -4.61 14.64
N GLY A 96 30.01 -4.92 13.72
CA GLY A 96 29.84 -4.63 12.30
C GLY A 96 30.89 -5.32 11.41
N VAL A 97 30.63 -5.31 10.10
CA VAL A 97 31.51 -5.89 9.06
C VAL A 97 32.33 -4.79 8.38
N SER A 98 31.74 -3.61 8.18
CA SER A 98 32.38 -2.44 7.58
C SER A 98 31.78 -1.14 8.11
N LEU A 99 32.41 0.01 7.83
CA LEU A 99 31.90 1.33 8.23
C LEU A 99 30.53 1.67 7.61
N ASP A 100 30.11 0.96 6.56
CA ASP A 100 28.77 1.07 5.95
C ASP A 100 27.78 0.01 6.45
N SER A 101 28.24 -1.01 7.18
CA SER A 101 27.48 -2.19 7.57
C SER A 101 27.80 -2.62 9.00
N PHE A 102 27.10 -1.99 9.95
CA PHE A 102 27.21 -2.20 11.40
C PHE A 102 25.81 -2.27 12.03
N ASP A 103 25.70 -2.83 13.25
CA ASP A 103 24.43 -2.86 13.99
C ASP A 103 24.09 -1.47 14.53
N SER A 104 22.88 -1.01 14.25
CA SER A 104 22.39 0.31 14.71
C SER A 104 21.97 0.35 16.18
N CYS A 105 21.74 -0.82 16.79
CA CYS A 105 20.94 -0.97 18.02
C CYS A 105 21.67 -1.66 19.17
N GLN A 106 22.92 -2.08 18.95
CA GLN A 106 23.73 -2.82 19.89
C GLN A 106 25.15 -2.25 19.95
N ARG A 107 25.76 -2.25 21.13
CA ARG A 107 27.17 -1.90 21.33
C ARG A 107 27.89 -2.97 22.14
N PHE A 108 29.20 -3.04 22.03
CA PHE A 108 30.02 -3.87 22.92
C PHE A 108 30.01 -3.28 24.34
N ALA A 109 30.02 -4.15 25.35
CA ALA A 109 30.06 -3.74 26.75
C ALA A 109 31.42 -3.11 27.10
N ASN A 110 31.46 -2.28 28.15
CA ASN A 110 32.71 -1.66 28.59
C ASN A 110 33.63 -2.70 29.25
N ALA A 111 34.90 -2.71 28.84
CA ALA A 111 35.93 -3.52 29.47
C ALA A 111 36.23 -3.00 30.89
N THR A 112 36.58 -3.90 31.81
CA THR A 112 36.84 -3.58 33.22
C THR A 112 38.08 -2.70 33.46
N ALA A 113 38.85 -2.39 32.43
CA ALA A 113 40.03 -1.54 32.45
C ALA A 113 39.78 -0.19 31.74
N ALA A 114 38.83 0.61 32.25
CA ALA A 114 38.71 2.01 31.85
C ALA A 114 39.96 2.79 32.30
N PRO A 115 40.65 3.54 31.41
CA PRO A 115 41.73 4.43 31.82
C PRO A 115 41.20 5.56 32.70
N ALA A 116 42.03 6.06 33.62
CA ALA A 116 41.66 7.19 34.46
C ALA A 116 41.41 8.47 33.64
N HIS A 117 40.38 9.24 34.01
CA HIS A 117 40.06 10.51 33.37
C HIS A 117 41.26 11.47 33.34
N GLY A 118 41.67 11.91 32.15
CA GLY A 118 42.78 12.83 31.92
C GLY A 118 42.94 13.22 30.45
N GLU A 119 43.79 14.21 30.17
CA GLU A 119 43.99 14.82 28.84
C GLU A 119 44.51 13.82 27.76
N ASP A 120 45.03 12.67 28.17
CA ASP A 120 45.49 11.58 27.28
C ASP A 120 44.35 10.88 26.48
N MET A 121 43.09 11.08 26.87
CA MET A 121 41.93 10.43 26.25
C MET A 121 41.80 10.78 24.76
N VAL A 122 41.96 12.07 24.40
CA VAL A 122 41.76 12.56 23.02
C VAL A 122 42.75 11.93 22.04
N TYR A 123 44.02 11.81 22.44
CA TYR A 123 45.04 11.16 21.61
C TYR A 123 44.75 9.66 21.41
N THR A 124 44.22 8.98 22.43
CA THR A 124 43.97 7.52 22.42
C THR A 124 42.76 7.12 21.57
N VAL A 125 41.74 7.99 21.47
CA VAL A 125 40.55 7.81 20.59
C VAL A 125 40.94 7.94 19.12
N LEU A 126 41.84 8.88 18.80
CA LEU A 126 42.31 9.13 17.42
C LEU A 126 43.27 8.04 16.89
N SER A 127 43.98 7.31 17.76
CA SER A 127 45.07 6.39 17.38
C SER A 127 44.65 4.92 17.18
N HIS A 128 43.41 4.64 16.78
CA HIS A 128 42.84 3.27 16.61
C HIS A 128 42.82 2.37 17.86
N SER A 129 43.38 2.80 19.00
CA SER A 129 43.56 2.01 20.23
C SER A 129 42.34 1.93 21.16
N ALA A 130 41.21 2.54 20.78
CA ALA A 130 39.94 2.46 21.53
C ALA A 130 39.40 1.02 21.70
N ALA A 131 39.91 0.03 20.96
CA ALA A 131 39.55 -1.38 21.10
C ALA A 131 39.81 -1.98 22.49
N ALA A 132 40.69 -1.38 23.30
CA ALA A 132 40.96 -1.83 24.67
C ALA A 132 39.85 -1.49 25.68
N TRP A 133 38.91 -0.61 25.32
CA TRP A 133 37.86 -0.11 26.22
C TRP A 133 36.55 -0.91 26.13
N PHE A 134 36.44 -1.83 25.17
CA PHE A 134 35.21 -2.58 24.90
C PHE A 134 35.47 -4.10 24.89
N ASP A 135 34.67 -4.85 25.64
CA ASP A 135 34.66 -6.31 25.60
C ASP A 135 33.79 -6.78 24.43
N ARG A 136 34.43 -7.35 23.40
CA ARG A 136 33.74 -7.89 22.22
C ARG A 136 33.00 -9.21 22.46
N GLY A 137 33.17 -9.83 23.64
CA GLY A 137 32.45 -11.02 24.06
C GLY A 137 31.04 -10.74 24.59
N GLN A 138 30.75 -9.50 25.01
CA GLN A 138 29.47 -9.10 25.57
C GLN A 138 28.86 -7.93 24.79
N VAL A 139 27.56 -8.04 24.49
CA VAL A 139 26.83 -7.06 23.69
C VAL A 139 25.64 -6.55 24.48
N GLU A 140 25.46 -5.23 24.49
CA GLU A 140 24.46 -4.51 25.26
C GLU A 140 23.60 -3.62 24.36
N LYS A 141 22.39 -3.31 24.83
CA LYS A 141 21.51 -2.35 24.15
C LYS A 141 22.01 -0.93 24.36
N CYS A 142 21.71 -0.06 23.42
CA CYS A 142 22.18 1.31 23.44
C CYS A 142 21.21 2.23 24.19
N ASP A 143 21.74 3.01 25.14
CA ASP A 143 20.95 3.94 25.96
C ASP A 143 20.49 5.18 25.18
N ARG A 144 21.25 5.56 24.14
CA ARG A 144 20.97 6.70 23.26
C ARG A 144 21.51 6.44 21.87
N HIS A 145 20.78 6.88 20.85
CA HIS A 145 21.16 6.76 19.46
C HIS A 145 21.67 8.09 18.88
N LEU A 146 22.64 7.98 17.97
CA LEU A 146 23.02 9.01 17.02
C LEU A 146 22.35 8.70 15.68
N TYR A 147 21.82 9.73 15.04
CA TYR A 147 21.12 9.64 13.76
C TYR A 147 21.88 10.40 12.68
N TYR A 148 21.92 9.86 11.46
CA TYR A 148 22.60 10.51 10.33
C TYR A 148 21.93 11.83 9.91
N ASN A 149 20.61 11.94 10.06
CA ASN A 149 19.86 13.16 9.82
C ASN A 149 18.74 13.34 10.86
N THR A 150 18.37 14.58 11.14
CA THR A 150 17.35 14.99 12.11
C THR A 150 15.97 15.24 11.50
N ASP A 151 15.85 15.32 10.16
CA ASP A 151 14.62 15.72 9.45
C ASP A 151 13.51 14.63 9.42
N THR A 152 13.44 13.74 10.41
CA THR A 152 12.46 12.63 10.41
C THR A 152 11.89 12.33 11.79
N ILE A 153 10.68 11.79 11.79
CA ILE A 153 9.94 11.33 12.99
C ILE A 153 10.70 10.21 13.72
N VAL A 154 11.58 9.50 13.02
CA VAL A 154 12.47 8.48 13.60
C VAL A 154 13.49 9.10 14.54
N TYR A 155 13.97 10.31 14.26
CA TYR A 155 14.78 11.10 15.17
C TYR A 155 13.94 11.66 16.33
N ASP A 156 12.83 12.35 16.02
CA ASP A 156 12.02 13.09 17.02
C ASP A 156 11.47 12.21 18.15
N PHE A 157 11.17 10.94 17.88
CA PHE A 157 10.64 9.98 18.86
C PHE A 157 11.56 8.78 19.15
N ASP A 158 12.85 8.88 18.78
CA ASP A 158 13.89 7.84 18.96
C ASP A 158 13.44 6.43 18.49
N LEU A 159 12.90 6.34 17.27
CA LEU A 159 12.30 5.10 16.73
C LEU A 159 13.29 4.23 15.94
N GLY A 160 14.59 4.54 15.95
CA GLY A 160 15.62 3.84 15.16
C GLY A 160 15.57 2.32 15.30
N CYS A 161 15.46 1.85 16.54
CA CYS A 161 15.40 0.42 16.88
C CYS A 161 13.98 -0.12 17.11
N ASP A 162 12.98 0.76 17.22
CA ASP A 162 11.58 0.43 17.47
C ASP A 162 10.79 0.15 16.16
N GLU A 163 11.16 -0.93 15.46
CA GLU A 163 10.58 -1.31 14.15
C GLU A 163 9.06 -1.45 14.16
N TRP A 164 8.50 -2.00 15.24
CA TRP A 164 7.05 -2.20 15.38
C TRP A 164 6.30 -0.87 15.46
N ARG A 165 6.89 0.18 16.04
CA ARG A 165 6.29 1.52 16.13
C ARG A 165 6.34 2.22 14.78
N ARG A 166 7.49 2.19 14.08
CA ARG A 166 7.58 2.69 12.70
C ARG A 166 6.52 2.04 11.79
N SER A 167 6.34 0.73 11.91
CA SER A 167 5.35 -0.05 11.13
C SER A 167 3.89 0.22 11.54
N LEU A 168 3.65 0.59 12.80
CA LEU A 168 2.31 0.91 13.31
C LEU A 168 1.72 2.15 12.64
N VAL A 169 2.54 3.16 12.32
CA VAL A 169 2.08 4.39 11.63
C VAL A 169 1.43 4.05 10.29
N GLY A 170 2.14 3.33 9.41
CA GLY A 170 1.60 2.90 8.12
C GLY A 170 0.39 1.96 8.24
N SER A 171 0.36 1.12 9.27
CA SER A 171 -0.80 0.26 9.57
C SER A 171 -2.06 1.08 9.89
N LEU A 172 -1.90 2.19 10.63
CA LEU A 172 -3.01 3.07 11.00
C LEU A 172 -3.44 4.01 9.87
N VAL A 173 -2.54 4.42 8.97
CA VAL A 173 -2.90 5.09 7.71
C VAL A 173 -3.87 4.24 6.90
N VAL A 174 -3.55 2.96 6.69
CA VAL A 174 -4.40 2.01 5.95
C VAL A 174 -5.72 1.77 6.68
N ALA A 175 -5.70 1.60 8.00
CA ALA A 175 -6.92 1.45 8.79
C ALA A 175 -7.83 2.70 8.71
N GLY A 176 -7.25 3.90 8.75
CA GLY A 176 -7.97 5.16 8.59
C GLY A 176 -8.63 5.27 7.21
N LEU A 177 -7.91 4.91 6.15
CA LEU A 177 -8.42 4.86 4.78
C LEU A 177 -9.63 3.92 4.63
N MET A 178 -9.62 2.76 5.30
CA MET A 178 -10.76 1.83 5.29
C MET A 178 -12.02 2.44 5.91
N VAL A 179 -11.87 3.22 6.99
CA VAL A 179 -12.97 3.92 7.67
C VAL A 179 -13.42 5.17 6.88
N ALA A 180 -12.52 5.81 6.14
CA ALA A 180 -12.81 7.00 5.35
C ALA A 180 -13.81 6.75 4.20
N MET A 181 -13.80 5.54 3.60
CA MET A 181 -14.60 5.26 2.40
C MET A 181 -16.12 5.29 2.66
N PRO A 182 -16.69 4.62 3.68
CA PRO A 182 -18.12 4.76 4.01
C PRO A 182 -18.52 6.19 4.39
N ILE A 183 -17.68 6.89 5.17
CA ILE A 183 -17.95 8.26 5.64
C ILE A 183 -18.00 9.22 4.45
N THR A 184 -16.98 9.17 3.58
CA THR A 184 -16.89 10.03 2.40
C THR A 184 -18.02 9.75 1.42
N GLY A 185 -18.39 8.48 1.21
CA GLY A 185 -19.53 8.10 0.37
C GLY A 185 -20.83 8.71 0.88
N PHE A 186 -21.14 8.52 2.17
CA PHE A 186 -22.34 9.10 2.79
C PHE A 186 -22.39 10.63 2.68
N VAL A 187 -21.26 11.32 2.92
CA VAL A 187 -21.19 12.79 2.78
C VAL A 187 -21.35 13.24 1.33
N SER A 188 -20.70 12.54 0.38
CA SER A 188 -20.84 12.76 -1.07
C SER A 188 -22.29 12.67 -1.52
N ASP A 189 -22.99 11.62 -1.10
CA ASP A 189 -24.34 11.32 -1.60
C ASP A 189 -25.40 12.20 -0.96
N ARG A 190 -25.17 12.67 0.28
CA ARG A 190 -26.15 13.44 1.05
C ARG A 190 -25.98 14.97 0.96
N TRP A 191 -24.75 15.48 0.80
CA TRP A 191 -24.42 16.91 0.68
C TRP A 191 -23.74 17.30 -0.64
N GLY A 192 -23.53 16.34 -1.54
CA GLY A 192 -22.91 16.55 -2.85
C GLY A 192 -21.38 16.49 -2.83
N ARG A 193 -20.82 15.94 -3.91
CA ARG A 193 -19.37 15.68 -4.09
C ARG A 193 -18.47 16.91 -3.89
N ARG A 194 -18.93 18.11 -4.30
CA ARG A 194 -18.18 19.37 -4.09
C ARG A 194 -18.01 19.69 -2.59
N THR A 195 -19.06 19.46 -1.81
CA THR A 195 -19.04 19.68 -0.35
C THR A 195 -18.14 18.67 0.33
N ALA A 196 -18.19 17.40 -0.09
CA ALA A 196 -17.29 16.35 0.38
C ALA A 196 -15.80 16.68 0.10
N LEU A 197 -15.47 17.14 -1.11
CA LEU A 197 -14.11 17.53 -1.47
C LEU A 197 -13.58 18.67 -0.59
N VAL A 198 -14.39 19.72 -0.38
CA VAL A 198 -14.01 20.86 0.48
C VAL A 198 -13.86 20.43 1.94
N PHE A 199 -14.76 19.57 2.45
CA PHE A 199 -14.65 19.01 3.80
C PHE A 199 -13.35 18.21 3.96
N ASN A 200 -13.04 17.29 3.06
CA ASN A 200 -11.84 16.47 3.12
C ASN A 200 -10.57 17.33 3.06
N ALA A 201 -10.48 18.27 2.10
CA ALA A 201 -9.34 19.17 1.97
C ALA A 201 -9.13 20.06 3.21
N THR A 202 -10.21 20.57 3.79
CA THR A 202 -10.15 21.40 5.01
C THR A 202 -9.65 20.57 6.20
N ASN A 203 -10.15 19.35 6.37
CA ASN A 203 -9.73 18.46 7.46
C ASN A 203 -8.26 18.06 7.35
N THR A 204 -7.80 17.70 6.15
CA THR A 204 -6.37 17.43 5.92
C THR A 204 -5.49 18.63 6.31
N ALA A 205 -5.90 19.86 5.96
CA ALA A 205 -5.12 21.05 6.23
C ALA A 205 -4.98 21.37 7.73
N TRP A 206 -6.08 21.35 8.51
CA TRP A 206 -5.98 21.69 9.94
C TRP A 206 -5.39 20.57 10.79
N ILE A 207 -5.62 19.29 10.43
CA ILE A 207 -5.00 18.17 11.14
C ILE A 207 -3.48 18.14 10.87
N GLY A 208 -3.06 18.39 9.62
CA GLY A 208 -1.64 18.55 9.27
C GLY A 208 -0.97 19.69 10.04
N LEU A 209 -1.65 20.83 10.21
CA LEU A 209 -1.15 21.93 11.04
C LEU A 209 -1.04 21.56 12.53
N LEU A 210 -1.98 20.77 13.08
CA LEU A 210 -1.86 20.28 14.46
C LEU A 210 -0.72 19.27 14.64
N ARG A 211 -0.40 18.46 13.61
CA ARG A 211 0.73 17.51 13.65
C ARG A 211 2.08 18.21 13.89
N TYR A 212 2.25 19.45 13.43
CA TYR A 212 3.44 20.26 13.71
C TYR A 212 3.69 20.52 15.21
N PHE A 213 2.62 20.57 16.03
CA PHE A 213 2.72 20.83 17.47
C PHE A 213 2.81 19.54 18.32
N CYS A 214 3.03 18.38 17.70
CA CYS A 214 3.02 17.08 18.39
C CYS A 214 4.35 16.73 19.07
N ASN A 215 4.43 17.01 20.37
CA ASN A 215 5.55 16.57 21.21
C ASN A 215 5.43 15.12 21.74
N SER A 216 4.48 14.32 21.22
CA SER A 216 4.24 12.95 21.69
C SER A 216 3.88 12.03 20.55
N TYR A 217 4.56 10.88 20.49
CA TYR A 217 4.32 9.81 19.52
C TYR A 217 2.84 9.37 19.48
N ILE A 218 2.16 9.27 20.63
CA ILE A 218 0.75 8.85 20.68
C ILE A 218 -0.15 9.92 20.04
N MET A 219 0.10 11.20 20.32
CA MET A 219 -0.66 12.31 19.73
C MET A 219 -0.45 12.38 18.21
N PHE A 220 0.80 12.23 17.76
CA PHE A 220 1.15 12.14 16.34
C PHE A 220 0.36 11.02 15.65
N VAL A 221 0.42 9.80 16.19
CA VAL A 221 -0.25 8.62 15.61
C VAL A 221 -1.77 8.76 15.57
N MET A 222 -2.38 9.36 16.60
CA MET A 222 -3.83 9.60 16.63
C MET A 222 -4.26 10.65 15.60
N LEU A 223 -3.45 11.69 15.37
CA LEU A 223 -3.72 12.69 14.33
C LEU A 223 -3.45 12.14 12.92
N GLU A 224 -2.45 11.28 12.73
CA GLU A 224 -2.23 10.55 11.47
C GLU A 224 -3.46 9.69 11.13
N PHE A 225 -3.97 8.93 12.09
CA PHE A 225 -5.22 8.17 11.91
C PHE A 225 -6.40 9.08 11.57
N ALA A 226 -6.61 10.17 12.32
CA ALA A 226 -7.69 11.11 12.07
C ALA A 226 -7.59 11.79 10.70
N GLN A 227 -6.40 12.19 10.26
CA GLN A 227 -6.14 12.76 8.94
C GLN A 227 -6.58 11.80 7.83
N ASN A 228 -6.26 10.51 7.98
CA ASN A 228 -6.60 9.51 6.98
C ASN A 228 -8.09 9.12 7.02
N VAL A 229 -8.75 9.15 8.19
CA VAL A 229 -10.22 8.96 8.31
C VAL A 229 -11.02 10.10 7.65
N PHE A 230 -10.62 11.36 7.87
CA PHE A 230 -11.40 12.54 7.44
C PHE A 230 -10.88 13.24 6.18
N GLY A 231 -9.67 12.91 5.71
CA GLY A 231 -8.99 13.57 4.59
C GLY A 231 -8.82 12.72 3.33
N ALA A 232 -8.64 11.39 3.47
CA ALA A 232 -8.32 10.51 2.34
C ALA A 232 -9.43 10.41 1.27
N GLY A 233 -10.66 10.81 1.63
CA GLY A 233 -11.77 10.93 0.68
C GLY A 233 -11.58 11.98 -0.41
N ALA A 234 -10.62 12.91 -0.27
CA ALA A 234 -10.34 13.93 -1.29
C ALA A 234 -9.91 13.30 -2.63
N PHE A 235 -9.11 12.23 -2.56
CA PHE A 235 -8.66 11.48 -3.74
C PHE A 235 -9.88 10.87 -4.46
N SER A 236 -10.63 9.98 -3.79
CA SER A 236 -11.76 9.28 -4.42
C SER A 236 -12.86 10.23 -4.93
N THR A 237 -13.16 11.32 -4.22
CA THR A 237 -14.16 12.32 -4.66
C THR A 237 -13.71 13.18 -5.84
N ALA A 238 -12.42 13.47 -5.98
CA ALA A 238 -11.87 14.12 -7.17
C ALA A 238 -11.97 13.19 -8.39
N TYR A 239 -11.48 11.96 -8.29
CA TYR A 239 -11.55 10.98 -9.39
C TYR A 239 -12.98 10.78 -9.91
N ILE A 240 -13.95 10.58 -9.01
CA ILE A 240 -15.37 10.37 -9.36
C ILE A 240 -15.99 11.58 -10.10
N MET A 241 -15.39 12.77 -10.03
CA MET A 241 -15.82 13.96 -10.74
C MET A 241 -15.15 14.15 -12.11
N ASP A 242 -14.01 13.49 -12.37
CA ASP A 242 -13.06 13.81 -13.46
C ASP A 242 -13.11 12.86 -14.69
N HIS A 243 -14.00 11.88 -14.75
CA HIS A 243 -14.04 10.90 -15.84
C HIS A 243 -14.49 11.54 -17.18
N TYR A 244 -14.00 11.16 -18.36
CA TYR A 244 -13.28 9.95 -18.80
C TYR A 244 -11.98 10.30 -19.58
N ALA A 245 -11.09 9.39 -19.99
CA ALA A 245 -11.19 7.92 -19.99
C ALA A 245 -9.91 7.20 -19.54
N LEU A 246 -8.74 7.48 -20.13
CA LEU A 246 -7.61 6.53 -20.17
C LEU A 246 -7.06 6.11 -18.80
N SER A 247 -6.92 7.04 -17.85
CA SER A 247 -6.49 6.71 -16.48
C SER A 247 -7.57 5.94 -15.71
N LEU A 248 -8.86 6.25 -15.97
CA LEU A 248 -9.97 5.49 -15.41
C LEU A 248 -10.05 4.09 -16.01
N THR A 249 -9.89 3.91 -17.33
CA THR A 249 -9.93 2.57 -17.92
C THR A 249 -8.74 1.74 -17.47
N VAL A 250 -7.52 2.30 -17.35
CA VAL A 250 -6.39 1.56 -16.78
C VAL A 250 -6.67 1.14 -15.33
N TYR A 251 -7.26 2.01 -14.49
CA TYR A 251 -7.60 1.67 -13.12
C TYR A 251 -8.81 0.70 -13.00
N LEU A 252 -9.90 0.91 -13.75
CA LEU A 252 -11.07 0.03 -13.78
C LEU A 252 -10.77 -1.31 -14.45
N VAL A 253 -9.86 -1.38 -15.42
CA VAL A 253 -9.38 -2.65 -15.97
C VAL A 253 -8.49 -3.33 -14.94
N GLY A 254 -7.56 -2.64 -14.27
CA GLY A 254 -6.77 -3.22 -13.18
C GLY A 254 -7.63 -3.76 -12.04
N THR A 255 -8.42 -2.90 -11.40
CA THR A 255 -9.32 -3.25 -10.29
C THR A 255 -10.45 -4.18 -10.73
N GLY A 256 -10.98 -4.02 -11.95
CA GLY A 256 -12.03 -4.88 -12.51
C GLY A 256 -11.51 -6.27 -12.87
N CYS A 257 -10.29 -6.42 -13.38
CA CYS A 257 -9.65 -7.72 -13.55
C CYS A 257 -9.41 -8.39 -12.20
N ILE A 258 -8.89 -7.67 -11.19
CA ILE A 258 -8.72 -8.21 -9.82
C ILE A 258 -10.07 -8.67 -9.24
N SER A 259 -11.11 -7.84 -9.36
CA SER A 259 -12.45 -8.18 -8.89
C SER A 259 -13.07 -9.35 -9.67
N ALA A 260 -12.88 -9.40 -10.99
CA ALA A 260 -13.34 -10.51 -11.82
C ALA A 260 -12.64 -11.82 -11.45
N THR A 261 -11.31 -11.82 -11.31
CA THR A 261 -10.56 -13.00 -10.86
C THR A 261 -11.01 -13.44 -9.46
N MET A 262 -11.21 -12.52 -8.52
CA MET A 262 -11.75 -12.85 -7.20
C MET A 262 -13.16 -13.48 -7.29
N THR A 263 -14.07 -12.90 -8.09
CA THR A 263 -15.42 -13.43 -8.28
C THR A 263 -15.42 -14.77 -9.00
N SER A 264 -14.59 -14.97 -10.03
CA SER A 264 -14.42 -16.25 -10.73
C SER A 264 -13.87 -17.34 -9.81
N ILE A 265 -12.86 -17.03 -8.98
CA ILE A 265 -12.36 -17.96 -7.96
C ILE A 265 -13.46 -18.29 -6.94
N ASN A 266 -14.27 -17.32 -6.54
CA ASN A 266 -15.37 -17.55 -5.59
C ASN A 266 -16.50 -18.41 -6.17
N ILE A 267 -16.82 -18.27 -7.46
CA ILE A 267 -17.78 -19.13 -8.16
C ILE A 267 -17.18 -20.54 -8.35
N TYR A 268 -15.96 -20.64 -8.84
CA TYR A 268 -15.27 -21.91 -9.07
C TYR A 268 -15.09 -22.72 -7.78
N THR A 269 -14.71 -22.07 -6.67
CA THR A 269 -14.66 -22.73 -5.34
C THR A 269 -16.04 -23.09 -4.81
N ALA A 270 -17.10 -22.34 -5.14
CA ALA A 270 -18.47 -22.75 -4.81
C ALA A 270 -18.95 -23.94 -5.65
N GLU A 271 -18.53 -24.09 -6.90
CA GLU A 271 -18.86 -25.26 -7.73
C GLU A 271 -18.06 -26.51 -7.34
N LEU A 272 -16.77 -26.33 -7.03
CA LEU A 272 -15.84 -27.42 -6.70
C LEU A 272 -15.96 -27.93 -5.26
N PHE A 273 -16.30 -27.07 -4.28
CA PHE A 273 -16.39 -27.48 -2.88
C PHE A 273 -17.78 -28.03 -2.52
N PRO A 274 -17.84 -29.21 -1.86
CA PRO A 274 -19.09 -29.83 -1.49
C PRO A 274 -19.84 -28.99 -0.45
N THR A 275 -21.17 -28.97 -0.57
CA THR A 275 -22.07 -28.09 0.18
C THR A 275 -21.83 -28.11 1.70
N GLN A 276 -21.51 -29.28 2.27
CA GLN A 276 -21.26 -29.45 3.72
C GLN A 276 -20.01 -28.73 4.26
N TYR A 277 -18.98 -28.50 3.42
CA TYR A 277 -17.68 -27.93 3.86
C TYR A 277 -17.31 -26.63 3.14
N ARG A 278 -18.12 -26.20 2.15
CA ARG A 278 -17.89 -25.02 1.30
C ARG A 278 -17.48 -23.78 2.08
N HIS A 279 -18.19 -23.42 3.15
CA HIS A 279 -17.87 -22.23 3.96
C HIS A 279 -16.51 -22.32 4.67
N SER A 280 -16.12 -23.51 5.15
CA SER A 280 -14.85 -23.71 5.87
C SER A 280 -13.65 -23.68 4.91
N LEU A 281 -13.76 -24.37 3.77
CA LEU A 281 -12.74 -24.36 2.72
C LEU A 281 -12.60 -22.96 2.08
N PHE A 282 -13.70 -22.26 1.85
CA PHE A 282 -13.69 -20.87 1.37
C PHE A 282 -12.99 -19.91 2.34
N ALA A 283 -13.25 -20.04 3.64
CA ALA A 283 -12.55 -19.27 4.68
C ALA A 283 -11.04 -19.57 4.66
N PHE A 284 -10.64 -20.84 4.54
CA PHE A 284 -9.24 -21.26 4.45
C PHE A 284 -8.52 -20.65 3.23
N CYS A 285 -9.13 -20.68 2.04
CA CYS A 285 -8.60 -20.02 0.85
C CYS A 285 -8.46 -18.49 1.04
N SER A 286 -9.44 -17.84 1.69
CA SER A 286 -9.38 -16.41 2.00
C SER A 286 -8.25 -16.06 2.98
N MET A 287 -7.99 -16.93 3.97
CA MET A 287 -6.88 -16.76 4.91
C MET A 287 -5.52 -16.85 4.21
N LEU A 288 -5.32 -17.82 3.30
CA LEU A 288 -4.10 -17.94 2.50
C LEU A 288 -3.86 -16.70 1.61
N GLY A 289 -4.91 -16.16 0.98
CA GLY A 289 -4.81 -14.89 0.23
C GLY A 289 -4.38 -13.70 1.09
N ARG A 290 -4.85 -13.64 2.35
CA ARG A 290 -4.44 -12.60 3.32
C ARG A 290 -2.99 -12.76 3.78
N MET A 291 -2.46 -13.98 3.88
CA MET A 291 -1.03 -14.19 4.17
C MET A 291 -0.12 -13.54 3.12
N GLY A 292 -0.50 -13.58 1.83
CA GLY A 292 0.21 -12.87 0.77
C GLY A 292 0.26 -11.35 0.98
N SER A 293 -0.82 -10.76 1.51
CA SER A 293 -0.87 -9.32 1.85
C SER A 293 0.00 -8.97 3.06
N ILE A 294 0.23 -9.91 3.99
CA ILE A 294 1.11 -9.74 5.16
C ILE A 294 2.59 -9.88 4.76
N LEU A 295 2.89 -10.71 3.76
CA LEU A 295 4.26 -10.92 3.25
C LEU A 295 4.71 -9.83 2.25
N ALA A 296 3.79 -9.15 1.57
CA ALA A 296 4.14 -8.13 0.59
C ALA A 296 5.01 -6.98 1.16
N PRO A 297 4.73 -6.40 2.35
CA PRO A 297 5.59 -5.37 2.97
C PRO A 297 6.97 -5.86 3.42
N LEU A 298 7.15 -7.17 3.63
CA LEU A 298 8.44 -7.77 3.99
C LEU A 298 9.35 -7.95 2.76
N THR A 299 8.77 -7.95 1.55
CA THR A 299 9.49 -8.25 0.31
C THR A 299 10.58 -7.21 -0.04
N PRO A 300 10.39 -5.88 0.16
CA PRO A 300 11.48 -4.90 0.00
C PRO A 300 12.65 -5.10 0.97
N ALA A 301 12.39 -5.50 2.22
CA ALA A 301 13.44 -5.78 3.21
C ALA A 301 14.31 -6.98 2.79
N LEU A 302 13.70 -8.02 2.22
CA LEU A 302 14.42 -9.15 1.60
C LEU A 302 15.16 -8.74 0.32
N GLY A 303 14.58 -7.83 -0.47
CA GLY A 303 15.22 -7.28 -1.68
C GLY A 303 16.53 -6.55 -1.37
N ALA A 304 16.57 -5.75 -0.30
CA ALA A 304 17.76 -5.02 0.13
C ALA A 304 18.93 -5.93 0.56
N ALA A 305 18.65 -7.14 1.05
CA ALA A 305 19.66 -8.11 1.46
C ALA A 305 20.22 -8.95 0.29
N VAL A 306 19.56 -8.94 -0.87
CA VAL A 306 19.86 -9.84 -1.99
C VAL A 306 20.05 -9.04 -3.29
N TRP A 307 18.98 -8.55 -3.91
CA TRP A 307 18.99 -7.89 -5.24
C TRP A 307 17.89 -6.83 -5.33
N ASN A 308 18.22 -5.60 -5.75
CA ASN A 308 17.30 -4.44 -5.79
C ASN A 308 16.00 -4.67 -6.62
N ASN A 309 16.07 -5.48 -7.68
CA ASN A 309 14.90 -5.75 -8.57
C ASN A 309 14.08 -6.99 -8.13
N LEU A 310 14.47 -7.66 -7.05
CA LEU A 310 13.86 -8.91 -6.59
C LEU A 310 12.35 -8.82 -6.27
N PRO A 311 11.82 -7.73 -5.66
CA PRO A 311 10.40 -7.66 -5.32
C PRO A 311 9.47 -7.75 -6.55
N PHE A 312 9.80 -7.04 -7.64
CA PHE A 312 9.00 -7.04 -8.85
C PHE A 312 9.00 -8.42 -9.54
N ALA A 313 10.17 -9.06 -9.61
CA ALA A 313 10.29 -10.40 -10.17
C ALA A 313 9.54 -11.45 -9.33
N LEU A 314 9.56 -11.32 -8.00
CA LEU A 314 8.89 -12.23 -7.08
C LEU A 314 7.36 -12.12 -7.20
N PHE A 315 6.78 -10.92 -7.21
CA PHE A 315 5.35 -10.73 -7.40
C PHE A 315 4.86 -11.23 -8.77
N ALA A 316 5.61 -10.95 -9.85
CA ALA A 316 5.30 -11.47 -11.18
C ALA A 316 5.38 -13.01 -11.24
N GLY A 317 6.43 -13.61 -10.65
CA GLY A 317 6.62 -15.05 -10.58
C GLY A 317 5.50 -15.76 -9.81
N CYS A 318 5.11 -15.24 -8.65
CA CYS A 318 3.99 -15.77 -7.88
C CYS A 318 2.66 -15.70 -8.63
N ALA A 319 2.39 -14.60 -9.36
CA ALA A 319 1.18 -14.47 -10.18
C ALA A 319 1.16 -15.48 -11.35
N CYS A 320 2.29 -15.66 -12.05
CA CYS A 320 2.40 -16.67 -13.12
C CYS A 320 2.26 -18.10 -12.58
N ALA A 321 2.87 -18.41 -11.43
CA ALA A 321 2.76 -19.72 -10.79
C ALA A 321 1.31 -20.03 -10.36
N ALA A 322 0.60 -19.04 -9.79
CA ALA A 322 -0.82 -19.18 -9.44
C ALA A 322 -1.68 -19.43 -10.69
N GLY A 323 -1.45 -18.69 -11.79
CA GLY A 323 -2.13 -18.92 -13.06
C GLY A 323 -1.88 -20.32 -13.63
N ALA A 324 -0.63 -20.81 -13.57
CA ALA A 324 -0.29 -22.16 -14.02
C ALA A 324 -0.92 -23.26 -13.14
N LEU A 325 -1.00 -23.06 -11.82
CA LEU A 325 -1.67 -23.98 -10.89
C LEU A 325 -3.17 -24.10 -11.18
N VAL A 326 -3.85 -23.02 -11.58
CA VAL A 326 -5.27 -23.07 -11.98
C VAL A 326 -5.47 -23.90 -13.26
N LEU A 327 -4.51 -23.96 -14.17
CA LEU A 327 -4.63 -24.83 -15.36
C LEU A 327 -4.60 -26.33 -15.04
N LEU A 328 -4.06 -26.72 -13.88
CA LEU A 328 -4.07 -28.10 -13.39
C LEU A 328 -5.40 -28.52 -12.75
N THR A 329 -6.36 -27.60 -12.56
CA THR A 329 -7.63 -27.92 -11.91
C THR A 329 -8.70 -28.43 -12.91
N PRO A 330 -9.66 -29.27 -12.47
CA PRO A 330 -10.71 -29.78 -13.35
C PRO A 330 -11.67 -28.68 -13.81
N GLU A 331 -12.23 -28.83 -15.01
CA GLU A 331 -13.23 -27.89 -15.54
C GLU A 331 -14.59 -28.21 -14.90
N THR A 332 -15.29 -27.22 -14.31
CA THR A 332 -16.58 -27.41 -13.63
C THR A 332 -17.78 -27.21 -14.56
N ARG A 333 -17.57 -26.65 -15.76
CA ARG A 333 -18.63 -26.31 -16.71
C ARG A 333 -19.53 -27.49 -17.09
N GLY A 334 -20.79 -27.41 -16.66
CA GLY A 334 -21.85 -28.36 -17.03
C GLY A 334 -21.99 -29.56 -16.09
N VAL A 335 -21.25 -29.59 -14.98
CA VAL A 335 -21.40 -30.60 -13.92
C VAL A 335 -22.43 -30.11 -12.88
N GLY A 336 -23.18 -31.03 -12.28
CA GLY A 336 -24.07 -30.71 -11.16
C GLY A 336 -23.29 -30.30 -9.90
N PHE A 337 -23.96 -29.59 -8.97
CA PHE A 337 -23.35 -29.26 -7.69
C PHE A 337 -23.01 -30.52 -6.90
N THR A 338 -21.79 -30.58 -6.37
CA THR A 338 -21.36 -31.69 -5.52
C THR A 338 -21.97 -31.58 -4.13
N ASP A 339 -22.72 -32.60 -3.71
CA ASP A 339 -23.23 -32.70 -2.33
C ASP A 339 -22.38 -33.64 -1.46
N THR A 340 -21.51 -34.45 -2.06
CA THR A 340 -20.70 -35.46 -1.37
C THR A 340 -19.22 -35.45 -1.80
N MET A 341 -18.34 -35.94 -0.91
CA MET A 341 -16.88 -36.00 -1.17
C MET A 341 -16.51 -36.95 -2.31
N GLU A 342 -17.18 -38.09 -2.44
CA GLU A 342 -16.93 -39.07 -3.52
C GLU A 342 -17.27 -38.50 -4.91
N GLU A 343 -18.21 -37.57 -4.98
CA GLU A 343 -18.62 -36.90 -6.21
C GLU A 343 -17.58 -35.86 -6.65
N ALA A 344 -17.05 -35.08 -5.70
CA ALA A 344 -15.92 -34.17 -5.94
C ALA A 344 -14.65 -34.94 -6.37
N GLU A 345 -14.39 -36.11 -5.79
CA GLU A 345 -13.25 -36.97 -6.18
C GLU A 345 -13.37 -37.50 -7.62
N LYS A 346 -14.59 -37.86 -8.07
CA LYS A 346 -14.85 -38.30 -9.45
C LYS A 346 -14.62 -37.18 -10.46
N ILE A 347 -14.98 -35.94 -10.13
CA ILE A 347 -14.69 -34.76 -10.97
C ILE A 347 -13.16 -34.54 -11.07
N GLY A 348 -12.44 -34.68 -9.96
CA GLY A 348 -10.97 -34.62 -9.95
C GLY A 348 -10.31 -35.69 -10.84
N LYS A 349 -10.88 -36.90 -10.91
CA LYS A 349 -10.41 -38.00 -11.76
C LYS A 349 -10.81 -37.90 -13.23
N SER A 350 -11.70 -36.97 -13.59
CA SER A 350 -12.16 -36.78 -14.98
C SER A 350 -11.16 -36.01 -15.88
N LYS A 351 -10.07 -35.48 -15.31
CA LYS A 351 -8.89 -35.02 -16.06
C LYS A 351 -7.65 -35.80 -15.62
N VAL A 352 -7.45 -36.96 -16.24
CA VAL A 352 -6.13 -37.52 -16.57
C VAL A 352 -6.12 -37.79 -18.07
#